data_AF-A0A660V6T1-F1
#
_entry.id   AF-A0A660V6T1-F1
#
_cell.length_a   1.000
_cell.length_b   1.000
_cell.length_c   1.000
_cell.angle_alpha   90.00
_cell.angle_beta   90.00
_cell.angle_gamma   90.00
#
_symmetry.space_group_name_H-M   'P 1'
#
loop_
_entity.id
_entity.type
_entity.pdbx_description
1 polymer ?
#
loop_
_entity_poly.entity_id
_entity_poly.type
_entity_poly.pdbx_seq_one_letter_code
_entity_poly.pdbx_strand_id
1 'polypeptide(L)'
;MQIACPDQSCAQYLQDRCAASFTQAAQNITGHLVSVNFFDVSTRPDPRQTGAAKHVRLHPDYTFESFVVGPCNRLPHASCIATSQNPGMIYNPLFLYGNVGLGKTHLLHAICHDARKQRAD
;
A
#
# COMPACT_ATOMS: atom_id res chain seq x y z
N MET A 1 3.88 -11.58 18.21
CA MET A 1 2.43 -11.67 17.92
C MET A 1 1.81 -10.30 18.21
N GLN A 2 0.92 -9.81 17.34
CA GLN A 2 0.26 -8.52 17.52
C GLN A 2 -1.23 -8.73 17.79
N ILE A 3 -1.77 -8.05 18.79
CA ILE A 3 -3.18 -8.14 19.18
C ILE A 3 -3.80 -6.74 19.05
N ALA A 4 -4.84 -6.63 18.24
CA ALA A 4 -5.52 -5.36 18.00
C ALA A 4 -6.45 -5.02 19.16
N CYS A 5 -6.41 -3.75 19.58
CA CYS A 5 -7.25 -3.17 20.61
C CYS A 5 -8.15 -2.07 20.00
N PRO A 6 -9.32 -1.78 20.61
CA PRO A 6 -10.26 -0.79 20.09
C PRO A 6 -9.75 0.65 20.14
N ASP A 7 -8.90 0.95 21.13
CA ASP A 7 -8.37 2.29 21.38
C ASP A 7 -6.99 2.22 22.07
N GLN A 8 -6.26 3.33 21.99
CA GLN A 8 -4.92 3.49 22.59
C GLN A 8 -4.89 3.26 24.10
N SER A 9 -5.95 3.62 24.84
CA SER A 9 -5.98 3.45 26.30
C SER A 9 -6.09 1.97 26.68
N CYS A 10 -6.93 1.23 25.96
CA CYS A 10 -7.05 -0.22 26.09
C CYS A 10 -5.73 -0.93 25.73
N ALA A 11 -5.08 -0.53 24.63
CA ALA A 11 -3.78 -1.07 24.25
C ALA A 11 -2.73 -0.86 25.36
N GLN A 12 -2.68 0.35 25.93
CA GLN A 12 -1.72 0.69 26.97
C GLN A 12 -2.00 -0.07 28.28
N TYR A 13 -3.26 -0.15 28.70
CA TYR A 13 -3.65 -0.93 29.88
C TYR A 13 -3.25 -2.41 29.75
N LEU A 14 -3.53 -3.02 28.60
CA LEU A 14 -3.17 -4.41 28.33
C LEU A 14 -1.65 -4.61 28.25
N GLN A 15 -0.92 -3.63 27.70
CA GLN A 15 0.53 -3.65 27.65
C GLN A 15 1.15 -3.61 29.06
N ASP A 16 0.62 -2.76 29.95
CA ASP A 16 1.16 -2.59 31.31
C ASP A 16 0.76 -3.71 32.27
N ARG A 17 -0.46 -4.24 32.14
CA ARG A 17 -1.05 -5.18 33.13
C ARG A 17 -1.10 -6.62 32.66
N CYS A 18 -1.14 -6.88 31.36
CA CYS A 18 -1.48 -8.20 30.83
C CYS A 18 -0.41 -8.78 29.88
N ALA A 19 0.58 -7.99 29.43
CA ALA A 19 1.58 -8.43 28.46
C ALA A 19 2.31 -9.71 28.86
N ALA A 20 2.70 -9.87 30.13
CA ALA A 20 3.38 -11.06 30.62
C ALA A 20 2.50 -12.32 30.53
N SER A 21 1.24 -12.23 30.97
CA SER A 21 0.29 -13.35 30.94
C SER A 21 0.00 -13.81 29.51
N PHE A 22 -0.22 -12.87 28.59
CA PHE A 22 -0.44 -13.20 27.18
C PHE A 22 0.80 -13.75 26.50
N THR A 23 1.98 -13.20 26.82
CA THR A 23 3.26 -13.69 26.30
C THR A 23 3.51 -15.14 26.75
N GLN A 24 3.29 -15.45 28.02
CA GLN A 24 3.43 -16.81 28.54
C GLN A 24 2.44 -17.79 27.89
N ALA A 25 1.17 -17.39 27.76
CA ALA A 25 0.16 -18.21 27.10
C ALA A 25 0.51 -18.49 25.63
N ALA A 26 0.97 -17.47 24.90
CA ALA A 26 1.38 -17.60 23.52
C ALA A 26 2.58 -18.55 23.38
N GLN A 27 3.58 -18.46 24.26
CA GLN A 27 4.73 -19.35 24.26
C GLN A 27 4.34 -20.80 24.55
N ASN A 28 3.45 -21.03 25.52
CA ASN A 28 2.97 -22.37 25.86
C ASN A 28 2.24 -23.05 24.69
N ILE A 29 1.48 -22.28 23.91
CA ILE A 29 0.73 -22.80 22.76
C ILE A 29 1.64 -23.00 21.54
N THR A 30 2.54 -22.06 21.28
CA THR A 30 3.37 -22.06 20.07
C THR A 30 4.65 -22.89 20.21
N GLY A 31 5.09 -23.19 21.43
CA GLY A 31 6.34 -23.92 21.70
C GLY A 31 7.62 -23.13 21.44
N HIS A 32 7.51 -21.84 21.14
CA HIS A 32 8.65 -20.96 20.84
C HIS A 32 8.55 -19.64 21.59
N LEU A 33 9.68 -18.96 21.76
CA LEU A 33 9.77 -17.63 22.35
C LEU A 33 9.08 -16.61 21.41
N VAL A 34 7.94 -16.09 21.86
CA VAL A 34 7.16 -15.08 21.16
C VAL A 34 6.90 -13.93 22.13
N SER A 35 6.99 -12.68 21.67
CA SER A 35 6.51 -11.50 22.39
C SER A 35 5.12 -11.10 21.92
N VAL A 36 4.23 -10.74 22.83
CA VAL A 36 2.92 -10.18 22.52
C VAL A 36 3.00 -8.66 22.60
N ASN A 37 2.50 -7.97 21.56
CA ASN A 37 2.39 -6.53 21.54
C ASN A 37 0.94 -6.13 21.25
N PHE A 38 0.38 -5.25 22.07
CA PHE A 38 -0.94 -4.68 21.85
C PHE A 38 -0.81 -3.41 21.01
N PHE A 39 -1.74 -3.20 20.08
CA PHE A 39 -1.75 -2.00 19.25
C PHE A 39 -3.18 -1.55 18.98
N ASP A 40 -3.38 -0.24 18.89
CA ASP A 40 -4.67 0.32 18.49
C ASP A 40 -4.86 0.08 16.98
N VAL A 41 -6.01 -0.49 16.60
CA VAL A 41 -6.41 -0.70 15.20
C VAL A 41 -6.41 0.60 14.40
N SER A 42 -6.69 1.72 15.05
CA SER A 42 -6.69 3.09 14.50
C SER A 42 -5.28 3.58 14.18
N THR A 43 -4.28 3.06 14.90
CA THR A 43 -2.85 3.37 14.72
C THR A 43 -2.11 2.35 13.87
N ARG A 44 -2.82 1.38 13.25
CA ARG A 44 -2.17 0.41 12.35
C ARG A 44 -1.30 1.23 11.40
N PRO A 45 0.04 1.08 11.46
CA PRO A 45 0.91 1.85 10.59
C PRO A 45 0.45 1.51 9.20
N ASP A 46 -0.14 2.50 8.59
CA ASP A 46 -0.52 2.44 7.22
C ASP A 46 0.73 1.99 6.47
N PRO A 47 0.70 0.88 5.72
CA PRO A 47 1.84 0.47 4.90
C PRO A 47 2.33 1.63 4.00
N ARG A 48 1.51 2.67 3.79
CA ARG A 48 1.87 3.93 3.13
C ARG A 48 2.88 4.82 3.88
N GLN A 49 3.18 4.61 5.17
CA GLN A 49 4.02 5.52 5.97
C GLN A 49 5.42 4.99 6.34
N THR A 50 5.70 3.68 6.29
CA THR A 50 6.99 3.10 6.72
C THR A 50 8.06 2.95 5.64
N GLY A 51 7.81 3.44 4.42
CA GLY A 51 8.85 3.56 3.40
C GLY A 51 9.32 4.99 3.29
N ALA A 52 10.48 5.35 3.87
CA ALA A 52 11.27 6.45 3.32
C ALA A 52 11.25 6.28 1.80
N ALA A 53 10.70 7.27 1.09
CA ALA A 53 10.35 7.14 -0.32
C ALA A 53 11.57 6.65 -1.11
N LYS A 54 11.66 5.33 -1.32
CA LYS A 54 12.65 4.77 -2.22
C LYS A 54 12.35 5.45 -3.54
N HIS A 55 13.27 6.27 -4.02
CA HIS A 55 13.13 6.92 -5.31
C HIS A 55 12.85 5.84 -6.34
N VAL A 56 11.59 5.72 -6.75
CA VAL A 56 11.18 4.76 -7.77
C VAL A 56 11.85 5.22 -9.05
N ARG A 57 12.78 4.41 -9.56
CA ARG A 57 13.45 4.67 -10.83
C ARG A 57 12.44 4.43 -11.95
N LEU A 58 11.90 5.51 -12.49
CA LEU A 58 10.98 5.49 -13.62
C LEU A 58 11.78 5.66 -14.91
N HIS A 59 11.40 4.90 -15.94
CA HIS A 59 11.95 5.07 -17.28
C HIS A 59 11.38 6.37 -17.89
N PRO A 60 12.22 7.27 -18.45
CA PRO A 60 11.77 8.59 -18.91
C PRO A 60 10.75 8.53 -20.03
N ASP A 61 10.81 7.50 -20.88
CA ASP A 61 9.95 7.40 -22.07
C ASP A 61 8.58 6.77 -21.77
N TYR A 62 8.34 6.27 -20.54
CA TYR A 62 7.07 5.59 -20.20
C TYR A 62 6.08 6.57 -19.58
N THR A 63 5.63 7.55 -20.38
CA THR A 63 4.63 8.55 -19.97
C THR A 63 3.30 8.34 -20.69
N PHE A 64 2.25 9.04 -20.29
CA PHE A 64 0.94 8.94 -20.98
C PHE A 64 1.02 9.53 -22.39
N GLU A 65 1.83 10.57 -22.58
CA GLU A 65 1.99 11.26 -23.86
C GLU A 65 2.67 10.39 -24.93
N SER A 66 3.56 9.48 -24.52
CA SER A 66 4.22 8.53 -25.43
C SER A 66 3.42 7.24 -25.66
N PHE A 67 2.33 7.02 -24.93
CA PHE A 67 1.53 5.81 -25.04
C PHE A 67 0.49 5.92 -26.17
N VAL A 68 0.57 5.01 -27.15
CA VAL A 68 -0.39 5.00 -28.27
C VAL A 68 -1.72 4.39 -27.84
N VAL A 69 -2.77 5.22 -27.86
CA VAL A 69 -4.13 4.81 -27.48
C VAL A 69 -4.92 4.29 -28.70
N GLY A 70 -5.47 3.09 -28.58
CA GLY A 70 -6.37 2.46 -29.54
C GLY A 70 -7.61 1.87 -28.85
N PRO A 71 -8.57 1.32 -29.61
CA PRO A 71 -9.81 0.78 -29.05
C PRO A 71 -9.60 -0.28 -27.95
N CYS A 72 -8.58 -1.14 -28.11
CA CYS A 72 -8.29 -2.24 -27.19
C CYS A 72 -7.63 -1.81 -25.86
N ASN A 73 -7.01 -0.62 -25.80
CA ASN A 73 -6.28 -0.14 -24.62
C ASN A 73 -6.84 1.18 -24.05
N ARG A 74 -7.89 1.73 -24.67
CA ARG A 74 -8.55 2.98 -24.25
C ARG A 74 -9.06 2.90 -22.82
N LEU A 75 -9.71 1.80 -22.44
CA LEU A 75 -10.23 1.60 -21.09
C LEU A 75 -9.10 1.59 -20.03
N PRO A 76 -8.09 0.71 -20.11
CA PRO A 76 -7.01 0.72 -19.12
C PRO A 76 -6.25 2.05 -19.10
N HIS A 77 -6.02 2.69 -20.25
CA HIS A 77 -5.40 4.01 -20.30
C HIS A 77 -6.22 5.07 -19.54
N ALA A 78 -7.53 5.14 -19.76
CA ALA A 78 -8.41 6.08 -19.06
C ALA A 78 -8.46 5.80 -17.54
N SER A 79 -8.54 4.53 -17.13
CA SER A 79 -8.50 4.15 -15.72
C SER A 79 -7.18 4.56 -15.05
N CYS A 80 -6.06 4.45 -15.75
CA CYS A 80 -4.75 4.89 -15.26
C CYS A 80 -4.70 6.40 -15.04
N ILE A 81 -5.21 7.20 -15.98
CA ILE A 81 -5.31 8.67 -15.84
C ILE A 81 -6.21 9.05 -14.65
N ALA A 82 -7.38 8.43 -14.52
CA ALA A 82 -8.29 8.72 -13.41
C ALA A 82 -7.65 8.39 -12.04
N THR A 83 -6.88 7.31 -11.98
CA THR A 83 -6.15 6.89 -10.77
C THR A 83 -4.99 7.84 -10.46
N SER A 84 -4.27 8.34 -11.47
CA SER A 84 -3.16 9.28 -11.25
C SER A 84 -3.65 10.65 -10.77
N GLN A 85 -4.79 11.12 -11.27
CA GLN A 85 -5.43 12.38 -10.84
C GLN A 85 -6.04 12.33 -9.43
N ASN A 86 -6.58 11.18 -9.02
CA ASN A 86 -7.22 11.01 -7.72
C ASN A 86 -6.67 9.76 -7.01
N PRO A 87 -5.39 9.78 -6.59
CA PRO A 87 -4.71 8.60 -6.08
C PRO A 87 -5.36 8.09 -4.80
N GLY A 88 -5.69 6.80 -4.78
CA GLY A 88 -6.29 6.12 -3.63
C GLY A 88 -7.81 6.31 -3.47
N MET A 89 -8.42 7.20 -4.26
CA MET A 89 -9.86 7.47 -4.24
C MET A 89 -10.60 6.74 -5.36
N ILE A 90 -10.08 6.85 -6.60
CA ILE A 90 -10.72 6.27 -7.78
C ILE A 90 -9.95 5.02 -8.20
N TYR A 91 -10.68 3.93 -8.50
CA TYR A 91 -10.13 2.64 -8.93
C TYR A 91 -9.05 2.08 -8.00
N ASN A 92 -9.30 2.06 -6.68
CA ASN A 92 -8.40 1.45 -5.70
C ASN A 92 -9.01 0.14 -5.14
N PRO A 93 -8.41 -1.04 -5.39
CA PRO A 93 -7.14 -1.25 -6.11
C PRO A 93 -7.27 -1.19 -7.63
N LEU A 94 -6.25 -0.64 -8.30
CA LEU A 94 -6.13 -0.66 -9.76
C LEU A 94 -5.43 -1.95 -10.18
N PHE A 95 -6.10 -2.75 -11.01
CA PHE A 95 -5.55 -4.02 -11.50
C PHE A 95 -5.49 -4.04 -13.04
N LEU A 96 -4.29 -4.19 -13.59
CA LEU A 96 -4.04 -4.26 -15.03
C LEU A 96 -3.68 -5.69 -15.44
N TYR A 97 -4.48 -6.28 -16.34
CA TYR A 97 -4.29 -7.63 -16.85
C TYR A 97 -4.24 -7.66 -18.38
N GLY A 98 -3.48 -8.61 -18.94
CA GLY A 98 -3.38 -8.84 -20.38
C GLY A 98 -2.08 -9.55 -20.75
N ASN A 99 -2.00 -10.02 -22.00
CA ASN A 99 -0.82 -10.68 -22.56
C ASN A 99 0.45 -9.78 -22.53
N VAL A 100 1.60 -10.39 -22.80
CA VAL A 100 2.89 -9.66 -22.91
C VAL A 100 2.81 -8.58 -24.01
N GLY A 101 3.58 -7.49 -23.85
CA GLY A 101 3.68 -6.44 -24.87
C GLY A 101 2.49 -5.46 -24.97
N LEU A 102 1.44 -5.59 -24.15
CA LEU A 102 0.25 -4.71 -24.21
C LEU A 102 0.39 -3.38 -23.42
N GLY A 103 1.60 -3.05 -22.94
CA GLY A 103 1.84 -1.77 -22.27
C GLY A 103 1.49 -1.69 -20.79
N LYS A 104 1.24 -2.81 -20.09
CA LYS A 104 0.97 -2.82 -18.64
C LYS A 104 2.04 -2.08 -17.82
N THR A 105 3.31 -2.40 -18.08
CA THR A 105 4.45 -1.75 -17.41
C THR A 105 4.56 -0.27 -17.77
N HIS A 106 4.28 0.08 -19.03
CA HIS A 106 4.29 1.47 -19.50
C HIS A 106 3.23 2.28 -18.76
N LEU A 107 1.98 1.81 -18.72
CA LEU A 107 0.89 2.47 -18.03
C LEU A 107 1.16 2.65 -16.54
N LEU A 108 1.74 1.64 -15.88
CA LEU A 108 2.10 1.74 -14.47
C LEU A 108 3.14 2.84 -14.21
N HIS A 109 4.18 2.93 -15.06
CA HIS A 109 5.19 3.99 -14.99
C HIS A 109 4.60 5.37 -15.29
N ALA A 110 3.68 5.45 -16.25
CA ALA A 110 3.02 6.70 -16.63
C ALA A 110 2.20 7.28 -15.47
N ILE A 111 1.47 6.44 -14.72
CA ILE A 111 0.78 6.85 -13.48
C ILE A 111 1.78 7.48 -12.50
N CYS A 112 2.93 6.86 -12.29
CA CYS A 112 3.93 7.37 -11.36
C CYS A 112 4.55 8.69 -11.81
N HIS A 113 4.79 8.87 -13.12
CA HIS A 113 5.26 10.16 -13.65
C HIS A 113 4.23 11.25 -13.45
N ASP A 114 2.96 10.97 -13.75
CA ASP A 114 1.87 11.93 -13.62
C ASP A 114 1.62 12.30 -12.14
N ALA A 115 1.60 11.32 -11.25
CA ALA A 115 1.49 11.56 -9.80
C ALA A 115 2.69 12.33 -9.22
N ARG A 116 3.89 12.23 -9.82
CA ARG A 116 5.06 13.03 -9.43
C ARG A 116 4.94 14.48 -9.91
N LYS A 117 4.41 14.71 -11.11
CA LYS A 117 4.14 16.06 -11.63
C LYS A 117 3.15 16.80 -10.72
N GLN A 118 2.03 16.16 -10.39
CA GLN A 118 0.97 16.75 -9.55
C GLN A 118 1.38 17.04 -8.09
N ARG A 119 2.45 16.41 -7.58
CA ARG A 119 3.00 16.72 -6.24
C ARG A 119 3.98 17.89 -6.25
N ALA A 120 4.47 18.28 -7.43
CA ALA A 120 5.42 19.38 -7.59
C ALA A 120 4.71 20.73 -7.84
N ASP A 121 3.44 20.69 -8.23
CA ASP A 121 2.52 21.83 -8.34
C ASP A 121 1.74 22.04 -7.03
#